data_AF-A0A0A0J950-F1
#
_entry.id   AF-A0A0A0J950-F1
#
_cell.length_a   1.000
_cell.length_b   1.000
_cell.length_c   1.000
_cell.angle_alpha   90.00
_cell.angle_beta   90.00
_cell.angle_gamma   90.00
#
_symmetry.space_group_name_H-M   'P 1'
#
loop_
_entity.id
_entity.type
_entity.pdbx_description
1 polymer ?
#
loop_
_entity_poly.entity_id
_entity_poly.type
_entity_poly.pdbx_seq_one_letter_code
_entity_poly.pdbx_strand_id
1 'polypeptide(L)'
;MVDPEIAYKKVVSGDAARIRSEADVLEAAARKLRTAREDITEAAAVPVWSGDAAKSFVTRVGGLDQGLGVTRGAVVQARHALDTAATAYASAVTEADAVIETWRNRETDLVPAFEAIYAVVLNAAIVNIGKTFGKKLSVLDAALTGQDLDLDALDEETRKWVEEGLGKNDEWLKNSQSLLGPLIPNTAATGDDRGLIPQGLGYDPATGTLVQGYYQDGGPSYLALIDETSGREIGEVKLGGSPGPNHAGGVSVDGDNVYVFDNGAMYTYSMTAIQSAGHGETVPQSNDGPTKVDGGSYSAVHGNKLYLGDFENDRMYVYERGPGGQWVKVGTVPTPNETQGVLVRDGEYVFSTSYTRHQDNSSLYVQDFDGNRSGPYELPSMSQGIVEVDGELIVTYESGAEKFDSPSGWNLGKLWGVDDYRDLWANPYMTRTPLSELGLKGDFEVDPPTLKEAGGLVDDAASRLITLTQSVRGAKVPQAAFGDVPHANTFATTVNTMIANAADSLRTGVTAMNAAVTLLDGSRSTYVKTDDVVGQGMRARQP
;
A
#
# COMPACT_ATOMS: atom_id res chain seq x y z
N MET A 1 -21.90 53.31 21.25
CA MET A 1 -22.45 52.44 22.31
C MET A 1 -22.30 51.01 21.82
N VAL A 2 -21.82 50.09 22.64
CA VAL A 2 -21.73 48.67 22.28
C VAL A 2 -23.14 48.10 22.25
N ASP A 3 -23.50 47.39 21.19
CA ASP A 3 -24.81 46.74 21.06
C ASP A 3 -24.62 45.21 20.99
N PRO A 4 -24.97 44.47 22.07
CA PRO A 4 -24.89 43.01 22.11
C PRO A 4 -25.64 42.31 20.96
N GLU A 5 -26.68 42.94 20.40
CA GLU A 5 -27.44 42.38 19.26
C GLU A 5 -26.58 42.22 18.01
N ILE A 6 -25.54 43.05 17.83
CA ILE A 6 -24.63 42.92 16.68
C ILE A 6 -23.77 41.66 16.82
N ALA A 7 -23.20 41.41 17.99
CA ALA A 7 -22.42 40.20 18.26
C ALA A 7 -23.30 38.94 18.22
N TYR A 8 -24.52 39.03 18.76
CA TYR A 8 -25.49 37.95 18.70
C TYR A 8 -25.81 37.55 17.26
N LYS A 9 -26.18 38.52 16.41
CA LYS A 9 -26.48 38.27 14.99
C LYS A 9 -25.36 37.56 14.25
N LYS A 10 -24.10 37.86 14.57
CA LYS A 10 -22.95 37.17 13.96
C LYS A 10 -22.92 35.70 14.32
N VAL A 11 -23.03 35.38 15.61
CA VAL A 11 -22.99 33.99 16.10
C VAL A 11 -24.18 33.18 15.59
N VAL A 12 -25.40 33.73 15.54
CA VAL A 12 -26.61 32.97 15.15
C VAL A 12 -26.96 33.04 13.67
N SER A 13 -26.11 33.64 12.82
CA SER A 13 -26.40 33.85 11.39
C SER A 13 -26.34 32.58 10.52
N GLY A 14 -25.82 31.47 11.05
CA GLY A 14 -25.74 30.19 10.36
C GLY A 14 -26.94 29.25 10.57
N ASP A 15 -26.83 28.05 10.02
CA ASP A 15 -27.93 27.08 9.89
C ASP A 15 -27.44 25.65 10.18
N ALA A 16 -27.73 25.16 11.40
CA ALA A 16 -27.40 23.80 11.81
C ALA A 16 -28.14 22.73 11.00
N ALA A 17 -29.37 23.02 10.55
CA ALA A 17 -30.16 22.08 9.76
C ALA A 17 -29.56 21.92 8.37
N ARG A 18 -29.05 23.01 7.78
CA ARG A 18 -28.30 22.95 6.52
C ARG A 18 -27.05 22.07 6.64
N ILE A 19 -26.25 22.24 7.70
CA ILE A 19 -25.03 21.42 7.90
C ILE A 19 -25.40 19.93 7.99
N ARG A 20 -26.44 19.57 8.76
CA ARG A 20 -26.91 18.18 8.88
C ARG A 20 -27.44 17.62 7.56
N SER A 21 -28.17 18.42 6.80
CA SER A 21 -28.65 18.00 5.48
C SER A 21 -27.51 17.62 4.54
N GLU A 22 -26.35 18.30 4.61
CA GLU A 22 -25.17 17.92 3.81
C GLU A 22 -24.51 16.65 4.37
N ALA A 23 -24.46 16.48 5.69
CA ALA A 23 -23.98 15.25 6.32
C ALA A 23 -24.83 14.03 5.93
N ASP A 24 -26.16 14.17 5.85
CA ASP A 24 -27.08 13.11 5.42
C ASP A 24 -26.82 12.67 3.96
N VAL A 25 -26.47 13.62 3.09
CA VAL A 25 -26.07 13.31 1.70
C VAL A 25 -24.79 12.46 1.68
N LEU A 26 -23.80 12.81 2.51
CA LEU A 26 -22.55 12.05 2.63
C LEU A 26 -22.77 10.67 3.27
N GLU A 27 -23.70 10.53 4.21
CA GLU A 27 -24.09 9.24 4.75
C GLU A 27 -24.69 8.32 3.67
N ALA A 28 -25.64 8.84 2.91
CA ALA A 28 -26.25 8.09 1.82
C ALA A 28 -25.20 7.68 0.79
N ALA A 29 -24.22 8.55 0.53
CA ALA A 29 -23.09 8.26 -0.35
C ALA A 29 -22.20 7.14 0.19
N ALA A 30 -21.83 7.17 1.46
CA ALA A 30 -20.99 6.15 2.10
C ALA A 30 -21.66 4.76 2.10
N ARG A 31 -23.00 4.69 2.23
CA ARG A 31 -23.76 3.44 2.12
C ARG A 31 -23.74 2.88 0.70
N LYS A 32 -23.92 3.74 -0.31
CA LYS A 32 -23.84 3.37 -1.73
C LYS A 32 -22.44 2.90 -2.12
N LEU A 33 -21.38 3.50 -1.56
CA LEU A 33 -20.00 3.05 -1.78
C LEU A 33 -19.76 1.66 -1.24
N ARG A 34 -20.30 1.33 -0.06
CA ARG A 34 -20.20 -0.03 0.48
C ARG A 34 -20.84 -1.06 -0.47
N THR A 35 -22.03 -0.75 -1.00
CA THR A 35 -22.69 -1.65 -1.95
C THR A 35 -21.90 -1.77 -3.26
N ALA A 36 -21.38 -0.67 -3.80
CA ALA A 36 -20.55 -0.72 -5.01
C ALA A 36 -19.29 -1.57 -4.82
N ARG A 37 -18.68 -1.52 -3.62
CA ARG A 37 -17.55 -2.37 -3.24
C ARG A 37 -17.93 -3.85 -3.22
N GLU A 38 -19.04 -4.19 -2.56
CA GLU A 38 -19.58 -5.56 -2.53
C GLU A 38 -19.81 -6.11 -3.96
N ASP A 39 -20.41 -5.31 -4.84
CA ASP A 39 -20.66 -5.67 -6.24
C ASP A 39 -19.35 -5.93 -7.02
N ILE A 40 -18.33 -5.11 -6.77
CA ILE A 40 -17.01 -5.22 -7.43
C ILE A 40 -16.26 -6.47 -6.96
N THR A 41 -16.30 -6.77 -5.66
CA THR A 41 -15.74 -8.01 -5.11
C THR A 41 -16.45 -9.24 -5.68
N GLU A 42 -17.78 -9.21 -5.79
CA GLU A 42 -18.55 -10.29 -6.41
C GLU A 42 -18.16 -10.48 -7.88
N ALA A 43 -18.00 -9.39 -8.64
CA ALA A 43 -17.58 -9.44 -10.04
C ALA A 43 -16.18 -10.05 -10.23
N ALA A 44 -15.27 -9.90 -9.26
CA ALA A 44 -13.94 -10.50 -9.29
C ALA A 44 -13.97 -12.04 -9.21
N ALA A 45 -15.01 -12.61 -8.59
CA ALA A 45 -15.14 -14.05 -8.37
C ALA A 45 -15.83 -14.79 -9.52
N VAL A 46 -16.40 -14.06 -10.50
CA VAL A 46 -17.16 -14.64 -11.62
C VAL A 46 -16.29 -15.30 -12.69
N PRO A 47 -15.12 -14.74 -13.10
CA PRO A 47 -14.31 -15.35 -14.15
C PRO A 47 -13.77 -16.74 -13.79
N VAL A 48 -13.95 -17.71 -14.69
CA VAL A 48 -13.13 -18.91 -14.75
C VAL A 48 -11.96 -18.60 -15.69
N TRP A 49 -10.89 -18.08 -15.10
CA TRP A 49 -9.72 -17.56 -15.80
C TRP A 49 -8.48 -17.72 -14.91
N SER A 50 -7.39 -18.26 -15.44
CA SER A 50 -6.10 -18.39 -14.77
C SER A 50 -4.96 -17.74 -15.56
N GLY A 51 -3.79 -17.66 -14.92
CA GLY A 51 -2.60 -16.93 -15.39
C GLY A 51 -2.68 -15.42 -15.22
N ASP A 52 -1.66 -14.73 -15.74
CA ASP A 52 -1.32 -13.35 -15.33
C ASP A 52 -2.42 -12.35 -15.62
N ALA A 53 -3.11 -12.49 -16.74
CA ALA A 53 -4.20 -11.58 -17.08
C ALA A 53 -5.43 -11.78 -16.15
N ALA A 54 -5.64 -12.99 -15.62
CA ALA A 54 -6.67 -13.26 -14.61
C ALA A 54 -6.32 -12.68 -13.25
N LYS A 55 -5.07 -12.88 -12.82
CA LYS A 55 -4.54 -12.31 -11.58
C LYS A 55 -4.57 -10.79 -11.66
N SER A 56 -4.05 -10.18 -12.73
CA SER A 56 -4.12 -8.74 -12.98
C SER A 56 -5.55 -8.20 -12.98
N PHE A 57 -6.54 -8.96 -13.43
CA PHE A 57 -7.93 -8.55 -13.31
C PHE A 57 -8.39 -8.55 -11.85
N VAL A 58 -8.17 -9.64 -11.11
CA VAL A 58 -8.52 -9.74 -9.68
C VAL A 58 -7.79 -8.66 -8.87
N THR A 59 -6.50 -8.44 -9.12
CA THR A 59 -5.65 -7.40 -8.53
C THR A 59 -6.17 -6.00 -8.84
N ARG A 60 -6.50 -5.69 -10.10
CA ARG A 60 -7.11 -4.38 -10.47
C ARG A 60 -8.45 -4.18 -9.78
N VAL A 61 -9.27 -5.23 -9.67
CA VAL A 61 -10.56 -5.21 -8.97
C VAL A 61 -10.36 -5.04 -7.45
N GLY A 62 -9.34 -5.66 -6.87
CA GLY A 62 -8.93 -5.47 -5.48
C GLY A 62 -8.45 -4.05 -5.20
N GLY A 63 -7.58 -3.49 -6.05
CA GLY A 63 -7.12 -2.11 -5.96
C GLY A 63 -8.26 -1.09 -6.15
N LEU A 64 -9.23 -1.39 -7.01
CA LEU A 64 -10.48 -0.63 -7.14
C LEU A 64 -11.30 -0.67 -5.85
N ASP A 65 -11.48 -1.85 -5.24
CA ASP A 65 -12.19 -2.01 -3.97
C ASP A 65 -11.51 -1.22 -2.83
N GLN A 66 -10.19 -1.35 -2.69
CA GLN A 66 -9.40 -0.61 -1.72
C GLN A 66 -9.50 0.90 -1.94
N GLY A 67 -9.34 1.36 -3.19
CA GLY A 67 -9.45 2.76 -3.56
C GLY A 67 -10.81 3.35 -3.18
N LEU A 68 -11.90 2.63 -3.49
CA LEU A 68 -13.26 3.01 -3.06
C LEU A 68 -13.43 2.95 -1.53
N GLY A 69 -12.71 2.05 -0.85
CA GLY A 69 -12.60 2.00 0.61
C GLY A 69 -12.00 3.27 1.20
N VAL A 70 -10.88 3.75 0.65
CA VAL A 70 -10.25 5.01 1.04
C VAL A 70 -11.19 6.19 0.78
N THR A 71 -11.81 6.25 -0.40
CA THR A 71 -12.78 7.30 -0.73
C THR A 71 -13.97 7.30 0.23
N ARG A 72 -14.48 6.11 0.59
CA ARG A 72 -15.54 5.97 1.60
C ARG A 72 -15.08 6.45 2.97
N GLY A 73 -13.85 6.12 3.38
CA GLY A 73 -13.24 6.62 4.61
C GLY A 73 -13.26 8.15 4.67
N ALA A 74 -12.82 8.80 3.59
CA ALA A 74 -12.83 10.25 3.48
C ALA A 74 -14.26 10.84 3.56
N VAL A 75 -15.23 10.24 2.87
CA VAL A 75 -16.65 10.67 2.93
C VAL A 75 -17.22 10.53 4.34
N VAL A 76 -16.89 9.43 5.06
CA VAL A 76 -17.33 9.20 6.44
C VAL A 76 -16.70 10.21 7.42
N GLN A 77 -15.41 10.51 7.25
CA GLN A 77 -14.73 11.52 8.06
C GLN A 77 -15.31 12.91 7.84
N ALA A 78 -15.54 13.32 6.58
CA ALA A 78 -16.18 14.59 6.24
C ALA A 78 -17.59 14.69 6.86
N ARG A 79 -18.40 13.63 6.76
CA ARG A 79 -19.71 13.55 7.42
C ARG A 79 -19.59 13.74 8.94
N HIS A 80 -18.72 13.00 9.60
CA HIS A 80 -18.58 13.06 11.05
C HIS A 80 -18.13 14.45 11.53
N ALA A 81 -17.24 15.09 10.78
CA ALA A 81 -16.84 16.47 11.04
C ALA A 81 -18.03 17.44 10.92
N LEU A 82 -18.90 17.26 9.92
CA LEU A 82 -20.12 18.07 9.76
C LEU A 82 -21.15 17.83 10.88
N ASP A 83 -21.42 16.59 11.27
CA ASP A 83 -22.33 16.27 12.38
C ASP A 83 -21.84 16.88 13.70
N THR A 84 -20.53 16.80 13.95
CA THR A 84 -19.89 17.39 15.13
C THR A 84 -19.96 18.92 15.08
N ALA A 85 -19.68 19.53 13.93
CA ALA A 85 -19.78 20.98 13.75
C ALA A 85 -21.22 21.50 13.87
N ALA A 86 -22.22 20.79 13.32
CA ALA A 86 -23.64 21.14 13.44
C ALA A 86 -24.12 21.11 14.90
N THR A 87 -23.67 20.11 15.65
CA THR A 87 -23.98 19.98 17.08
C THR A 87 -23.33 21.10 17.88
N ALA A 88 -22.04 21.37 17.64
CA ALA A 88 -21.32 22.46 18.28
C ALA A 88 -21.91 23.84 17.96
N TYR A 89 -22.37 24.05 16.71
CA TYR A 89 -23.04 25.27 16.30
C TYR A 89 -24.40 25.44 17.00
N ALA A 90 -25.22 24.39 17.07
CA ALA A 90 -26.50 24.43 17.78
C ALA A 90 -26.34 24.73 19.28
N SER A 91 -25.29 24.21 19.93
CA SER A 91 -24.95 24.58 21.30
C SER A 91 -24.55 26.05 21.42
N ALA A 92 -23.74 26.56 20.49
CA ALA A 92 -23.34 27.98 20.48
C ALA A 92 -24.54 28.93 20.30
N VAL A 93 -25.51 28.57 19.46
CA VAL A 93 -26.77 29.32 19.30
C VAL A 93 -27.56 29.32 20.60
N THR A 94 -27.73 28.16 21.24
CA THR A 94 -28.46 28.03 22.51
C THR A 94 -27.82 28.87 23.62
N GLU A 95 -26.48 28.85 23.73
CA GLU A 95 -25.75 29.68 24.69
C GLU A 95 -25.88 31.17 24.37
N ALA A 96 -25.83 31.57 23.10
CA ALA A 96 -25.98 32.96 22.68
C ALA A 96 -27.40 33.49 22.92
N ASP A 97 -28.43 32.65 22.70
CA ASP A 97 -29.84 32.95 23.00
C ASP A 97 -30.04 33.21 24.49
N ALA A 98 -29.50 32.35 25.35
CA ALA A 98 -29.57 32.53 26.80
C ALA A 98 -28.92 33.85 27.25
N VAL A 99 -27.80 34.24 26.65
CA VAL A 99 -27.12 35.51 26.98
C VAL A 99 -27.91 36.71 26.46
N ILE A 100 -28.37 36.71 25.21
CA ILE A 100 -29.09 37.87 24.64
C ILE A 100 -30.48 38.06 25.25
N GLU A 101 -31.13 37.00 25.74
CA GLU A 101 -32.41 37.10 26.43
C GLU A 101 -32.30 37.97 27.69
N THR A 102 -31.16 37.91 28.40
CA THR A 102 -30.91 38.80 29.56
C THR A 102 -30.81 40.28 29.14
N TRP A 103 -30.25 40.57 27.96
CA TRP A 103 -30.20 41.92 27.40
C TRP A 103 -31.59 42.42 27.01
N ARG A 104 -32.39 41.56 26.37
CA ARG A 104 -33.73 41.89 25.88
C ARG A 104 -34.74 42.10 27.00
N ASN A 105 -34.59 41.37 28.10
CA ASN A 105 -35.47 41.42 29.28
C ASN A 105 -34.98 42.40 30.36
N ARG A 106 -33.95 43.22 30.08
CA ARG A 106 -33.40 44.17 31.06
C ARG A 106 -34.41 45.27 31.43
N GLU A 107 -34.27 45.83 32.63
CA GLU A 107 -35.03 47.00 33.08
C GLU A 107 -34.75 48.22 32.19
N THR A 108 -35.82 48.93 31.78
CA THR A 108 -35.73 50.04 30.82
C THR A 108 -35.30 51.37 31.45
N ASP A 109 -35.18 51.44 32.77
CA ASP A 109 -34.85 52.63 33.57
C ASP A 109 -33.43 52.58 34.18
N LEU A 110 -32.56 51.72 33.64
CA LEU A 110 -31.15 51.66 34.03
C LEU A 110 -30.45 53.02 33.83
N VAL A 111 -29.57 53.38 34.77
CA VAL A 111 -28.69 54.55 34.61
C VAL A 111 -27.81 54.35 33.37
N PRO A 112 -27.67 55.36 32.46
CA PRO A 112 -26.97 55.19 31.19
C PRO A 112 -25.54 54.61 31.29
N ALA A 113 -24.81 54.93 32.36
CA ALA A 113 -23.47 54.39 32.61
C ALA A 113 -23.50 52.88 32.95
N PHE A 114 -24.49 52.41 33.72
CA PHE A 114 -24.66 50.99 34.04
C PHE A 114 -25.16 50.20 32.84
N GLU A 115 -26.08 50.75 32.05
CA GLU A 115 -26.53 50.11 30.81
C GLU A 115 -25.38 49.92 29.82
N ALA A 116 -24.49 50.92 29.69
CA ALA A 116 -23.30 50.81 28.83
C ALA A 116 -22.31 49.72 29.30
N ILE A 117 -22.08 49.58 30.61
CA ILE A 117 -21.23 48.52 31.18
C ILE A 117 -21.87 47.15 30.96
N TYR A 118 -23.18 47.04 31.20
CA TYR A 118 -23.93 45.80 31.01
C TYR A 118 -23.87 45.33 29.55
N ALA A 119 -24.06 46.25 28.59
CA ALA A 119 -23.92 45.98 27.17
C ALA A 119 -22.50 45.47 26.80
N VAL A 120 -21.44 46.05 27.38
CA VAL A 120 -20.06 45.60 27.14
C VAL A 120 -19.83 44.17 27.64
N VAL A 121 -20.34 43.83 28.84
CA VAL A 121 -20.18 42.50 29.44
C VAL A 121 -20.90 41.43 28.61
N LEU A 122 -22.16 41.67 28.23
CA LEU A 122 -22.93 40.71 27.43
C LEU A 122 -22.34 40.55 26.01
N ASN A 123 -21.90 41.65 25.39
CA ASN A 123 -21.20 41.58 24.11
C ASN A 123 -19.92 40.74 24.22
N ALA A 124 -19.12 40.89 25.28
CA ALA A 124 -17.93 40.09 25.50
C ALA A 124 -18.24 38.60 25.69
N ALA A 125 -19.30 38.27 26.43
CA ALA A 125 -19.77 36.89 26.60
C ALA A 125 -20.16 36.25 25.26
N ILE A 126 -20.96 36.94 24.43
CA ILE A 126 -21.38 36.45 23.11
C ILE A 126 -20.18 36.28 22.16
N VAL A 127 -19.24 37.23 22.16
CA VAL A 127 -17.99 37.09 21.37
C VAL A 127 -17.17 35.87 21.83
N ASN A 128 -17.15 35.57 23.13
CA ASN A 128 -16.43 34.41 23.64
C ASN A 128 -17.09 33.08 23.24
N ILE A 129 -18.42 33.03 23.15
CA ILE A 129 -19.17 31.87 22.61
C ILE A 129 -18.73 31.62 21.16
N GLY A 130 -18.75 32.66 20.32
CA GLY A 130 -18.31 32.57 18.93
C GLY A 130 -16.85 32.12 18.78
N LYS A 131 -15.93 32.62 19.62
CA LYS A 131 -14.52 32.16 19.65
C LYS A 131 -14.38 30.70 20.08
N THR A 132 -15.16 30.26 21.06
CA THR A 132 -15.12 28.87 21.56
C THR A 132 -15.59 27.90 20.49
N PHE A 133 -16.67 28.25 19.77
CA PHE A 133 -17.10 27.48 18.62
C PHE A 133 -16.06 27.47 17.49
N GLY A 134 -15.46 28.62 17.16
CA GLY A 134 -14.37 28.70 16.17
C GLY A 134 -13.15 27.83 16.51
N LYS A 135 -12.79 27.71 17.79
CA LYS A 135 -11.73 26.78 18.23
C LYS A 135 -12.09 25.31 17.96
N LYS A 136 -13.35 24.92 18.16
CA LYS A 136 -13.80 23.55 17.85
C LYS A 136 -13.69 23.26 16.35
N LEU A 137 -14.01 24.23 15.49
CA LEU A 137 -13.82 24.10 14.03
C LEU A 137 -12.34 23.93 13.66
N SER A 138 -11.44 24.68 14.31
CA SER A 138 -9.99 24.53 14.08
C SER A 138 -9.45 23.16 14.49
N VAL A 139 -9.97 22.54 15.55
CA VAL A 139 -9.56 21.18 15.96
C VAL A 139 -10.05 20.14 14.95
N LEU A 140 -11.27 20.30 14.45
CA LEU A 140 -11.81 19.43 13.41
C LEU A 140 -11.01 19.56 12.09
N ASP A 141 -10.60 20.77 11.73
CA ASP A 141 -9.77 21.05 10.56
C ASP A 141 -8.43 20.30 10.60
N ALA A 142 -7.69 20.41 11.70
CA ALA A 142 -6.40 19.74 11.87
C ALA A 142 -6.49 18.21 11.82
N ALA A 143 -7.61 17.63 12.26
CA ALA A 143 -7.85 16.20 12.19
C ALA A 143 -8.08 15.68 10.75
N LEU A 144 -8.43 16.56 9.81
CA LEU A 144 -8.76 16.20 8.43
C LEU A 144 -7.56 16.21 7.46
N THR A 145 -6.40 16.77 7.85
CA THR A 145 -5.30 17.11 6.91
C THR A 145 -3.98 16.36 7.14
N GLY A 146 -3.95 15.19 7.79
CA GLY A 146 -2.71 14.47 8.17
C GLY A 146 -1.62 14.36 7.08
N GLN A 147 -0.42 14.92 7.31
CA GLN A 147 0.66 15.13 6.31
C GLN A 147 1.67 13.95 6.17
N ASP A 148 2.24 13.72 4.95
CA ASP A 148 3.05 12.55 4.46
C ASP A 148 4.46 12.93 3.87
N LEU A 149 5.33 11.92 3.63
CA LEU A 149 6.82 11.89 3.44
C LEU A 149 7.57 12.99 2.62
N ASP A 150 8.74 13.37 3.13
CA ASP A 150 9.53 14.56 2.78
C ASP A 150 11.03 14.20 2.59
N LEU A 151 11.60 14.34 1.38
CA LEU A 151 13.03 14.11 1.14
C LEU A 151 13.93 15.14 1.83
N ASP A 152 13.38 16.29 2.22
CA ASP A 152 14.07 17.29 3.05
C ASP A 152 14.23 16.80 4.50
N ALA A 153 13.64 15.66 4.87
CA ALA A 153 13.80 15.01 6.16
C ALA A 153 15.05 14.12 6.26
N LEU A 154 15.70 13.77 5.14
CA LEU A 154 16.94 12.99 5.12
C LEU A 154 18.16 13.89 5.41
N ASP A 155 19.19 13.33 6.06
CA ASP A 155 20.48 14.03 6.19
C ASP A 155 21.19 14.17 4.82
N GLU A 156 22.17 15.07 4.75
CA GLU A 156 22.84 15.42 3.49
C GLU A 156 23.62 14.26 2.86
N GLU A 157 24.18 13.36 3.67
CA GLU A 157 24.96 12.22 3.18
C GLU A 157 24.03 11.16 2.59
N THR A 158 22.99 10.78 3.34
CA THR A 158 21.97 9.82 2.90
C THR A 158 21.24 10.31 1.65
N ARG A 159 20.85 11.59 1.60
CA ARG A 159 20.19 12.17 0.42
C ARG A 159 21.05 12.07 -0.83
N LYS A 160 22.33 12.41 -0.74
CA LYS A 160 23.24 12.36 -1.89
C LYS A 160 23.42 10.93 -2.41
N TRP A 161 23.56 9.96 -1.50
CA TRP A 161 23.66 8.55 -1.83
C TRP A 161 22.41 8.03 -2.55
N VAL A 162 21.22 8.38 -2.06
CA VAL A 162 19.94 8.05 -2.71
C VAL A 162 19.82 8.73 -4.09
N GLU A 163 20.17 10.01 -4.22
CA GLU A 163 20.13 10.73 -5.50
C GLU A 163 21.06 10.10 -6.56
N GLU A 164 22.28 9.69 -6.17
CA GLU A 164 23.22 8.99 -7.06
C GLU A 164 22.67 7.61 -7.49
N GLY A 165 22.09 6.85 -6.56
CA GLY A 165 21.46 5.56 -6.84
C GLY A 165 20.22 5.66 -7.76
N LEU A 166 19.39 6.68 -7.58
CA LEU A 166 18.27 6.97 -8.50
C LEU A 166 18.77 7.35 -9.91
N GLY A 167 19.90 8.05 -10.01
CA GLY A 167 20.55 8.33 -11.29
C GLY A 167 20.97 7.05 -12.03
N LYS A 168 21.48 6.03 -11.30
CA LYS A 168 21.81 4.71 -11.86
C LYS A 168 20.55 3.92 -12.26
N ASN A 169 19.47 3.99 -11.47
CA ASN A 169 18.17 3.42 -11.85
C ASN A 169 17.68 3.98 -13.19
N ASP A 170 17.77 5.29 -13.39
CA ASP A 170 17.39 5.95 -14.64
C ASP A 170 18.24 5.53 -15.85
N GLU A 171 19.49 5.13 -15.64
CA GLU A 171 20.34 4.59 -16.71
C GLU A 171 19.96 3.15 -17.04
N TRP A 172 19.76 2.32 -16.03
CA TRP A 172 19.34 0.93 -16.19
C TRP A 172 17.97 0.78 -16.85
N LEU A 173 16.99 1.61 -16.48
CA LEU A 173 15.65 1.62 -17.09
C LEU A 173 15.68 2.00 -18.58
N LYS A 174 16.67 2.77 -19.04
CA LYS A 174 16.82 3.10 -20.48
C LYS A 174 17.32 1.92 -21.31
N ASN A 175 17.97 0.96 -20.65
CA ASN A 175 18.63 -0.18 -21.29
C ASN A 175 17.89 -1.51 -21.05
N SER A 176 16.76 -1.50 -20.34
CA SER A 176 15.95 -2.67 -20.03
C SER A 176 14.47 -2.43 -20.38
N GLN A 177 13.66 -3.48 -20.50
CA GLN A 177 12.18 -3.35 -20.47
C GLN A 177 11.61 -3.46 -19.05
N SER A 178 12.47 -3.36 -18.03
CA SER A 178 12.06 -3.42 -16.64
C SER A 178 11.47 -2.09 -16.16
N LEU A 179 10.76 -2.14 -15.04
CA LEU A 179 10.16 -0.99 -14.38
C LEU A 179 10.60 -0.94 -12.91
N LEU A 180 10.42 0.22 -12.27
CA LEU A 180 10.44 0.28 -10.82
C LEU A 180 9.17 -0.38 -10.26
N GLY A 181 9.35 -1.17 -9.22
CA GLY A 181 8.29 -1.75 -8.42
C GLY A 181 7.96 -0.89 -7.20
N PRO A 182 7.26 -1.47 -6.20
CA PRO A 182 7.01 -0.83 -4.93
C PRO A 182 8.27 -0.29 -4.25
N LEU A 183 8.10 0.75 -3.43
CA LEU A 183 9.16 1.21 -2.53
C LEU A 183 9.49 0.07 -1.55
N ILE A 184 10.77 -0.11 -1.21
CA ILE A 184 11.19 -0.99 -0.12
C ILE A 184 11.10 -0.17 1.17
N PRO A 185 10.07 -0.38 2.02
CA PRO A 185 9.88 0.45 3.20
C PRO A 185 10.98 0.20 4.24
N ASN A 186 11.00 1.00 5.31
CA ASN A 186 11.79 0.73 6.51
C ASN A 186 13.31 0.61 6.24
N THR A 187 13.83 1.37 5.28
CA THR A 187 15.27 1.48 5.01
C THR A 187 15.77 2.92 5.19
N ALA A 188 17.08 3.12 5.34
CA ALA A 188 17.67 4.46 5.40
C ALA A 188 17.38 5.29 4.14
N ALA A 189 17.40 4.65 2.96
CA ALA A 189 17.03 5.28 1.71
C ALA A 189 15.56 5.78 1.66
N THR A 190 14.73 5.30 2.59
CA THR A 190 13.33 5.71 2.79
C THR A 190 13.09 6.50 4.09
N GLY A 191 14.16 6.88 4.79
CA GLY A 191 14.11 7.71 6.00
C GLY A 191 13.94 6.96 7.32
N ASP A 192 14.21 5.65 7.35
CA ASP A 192 14.18 4.84 8.57
C ASP A 192 15.60 4.68 9.17
N ASP A 193 15.77 5.01 10.44
CA ASP A 193 17.04 4.99 11.17
C ASP A 193 17.23 3.76 12.08
N ARG A 194 16.36 2.75 11.97
CA ARG A 194 16.46 1.52 12.76
C ARG A 194 17.54 0.57 12.23
N GLY A 195 18.16 0.86 11.09
CA GLY A 195 19.20 0.01 10.50
C GLY A 195 18.69 -1.34 10.02
N LEU A 196 17.42 -1.40 9.58
CA LEU A 196 16.83 -2.63 9.03
C LEU A 196 17.35 -2.89 7.61
N ILE A 197 17.63 -4.16 7.33
CA ILE A 197 18.24 -4.62 6.09
C ILE A 197 17.27 -5.57 5.38
N PRO A 198 16.68 -5.18 4.22
CA PRO A 198 15.70 -5.98 3.50
C PRO A 198 16.39 -7.14 2.78
N GLN A 199 15.86 -8.36 2.88
CA GLN A 199 16.46 -9.52 2.20
C GLN A 199 15.42 -10.48 1.62
N GLY A 200 14.69 -11.19 2.47
CA GLY A 200 13.70 -12.17 2.02
C GLY A 200 12.49 -11.51 1.37
N LEU A 201 11.93 -12.16 0.33
CA LEU A 201 10.72 -11.67 -0.35
C LEU A 201 9.79 -12.85 -0.61
N GLY A 202 8.57 -12.76 -0.07
CA GLY A 202 7.46 -13.66 -0.39
C GLY A 202 6.30 -12.91 -1.04
N TYR A 203 5.35 -13.65 -1.61
CA TYR A 203 4.15 -13.09 -2.21
C TYR A 203 2.92 -13.93 -1.84
N ASP A 204 1.89 -13.27 -1.33
CA ASP A 204 0.56 -13.84 -1.13
C ASP A 204 -0.36 -13.46 -2.31
N PRO A 205 -0.62 -14.40 -3.24
CA PRO A 205 -1.51 -14.14 -4.35
C PRO A 205 -2.98 -14.01 -3.94
N ALA A 206 -3.37 -14.47 -2.75
CA ALA A 206 -4.76 -14.36 -2.30
C ALA A 206 -5.16 -12.93 -1.94
N THR A 207 -4.20 -12.15 -1.44
CA THR A 207 -4.41 -10.76 -1.02
C THR A 207 -3.66 -9.73 -1.87
N GLY A 208 -2.81 -10.17 -2.79
CA GLY A 208 -1.94 -9.28 -3.57
C GLY A 208 -0.88 -8.60 -2.68
N THR A 209 -0.35 -9.33 -1.69
CA THR A 209 0.56 -8.77 -0.69
C THR A 209 1.97 -9.32 -0.85
N LEU A 210 2.94 -8.42 -1.01
CA LEU A 210 4.36 -8.75 -0.89
C LEU A 210 4.76 -8.79 0.58
N VAL A 211 5.55 -9.78 0.96
CA VAL A 211 6.02 -10.00 2.34
C VAL A 211 7.54 -9.82 2.35
N GLN A 212 7.99 -8.63 2.74
CA GLN A 212 9.40 -8.26 2.78
C GLN A 212 10.00 -8.61 4.14
N GLY A 213 10.98 -9.50 4.17
CA GLY A 213 11.75 -9.83 5.37
C GLY A 213 12.90 -8.86 5.59
N TYR A 214 13.13 -8.51 6.86
CA TYR A 214 14.25 -7.69 7.30
C TYR A 214 15.04 -8.39 8.39
N TYR A 215 16.35 -8.18 8.38
CA TYR A 215 17.20 -8.44 9.52
C TYR A 215 17.84 -7.16 10.05
N GLN A 216 18.43 -7.26 11.23
CA GLN A 216 19.18 -6.18 11.87
C GLN A 216 20.39 -6.81 12.56
N ASP A 217 21.56 -6.18 12.47
CA ASP A 217 22.77 -6.69 13.11
C ASP A 217 22.57 -6.83 14.65
N GLY A 218 22.52 -8.07 15.14
CA GLY A 218 22.30 -8.37 16.56
C GLY A 218 20.87 -8.16 17.08
N GLY A 219 19.92 -7.87 16.18
CA GLY A 219 18.52 -7.60 16.49
C GLY A 219 17.56 -8.72 16.07
N PRO A 220 16.25 -8.56 16.35
CA PRO A 220 15.21 -9.43 15.83
C PRO A 220 14.92 -9.14 14.34
N SER A 221 14.37 -10.12 13.64
CA SER A 221 13.84 -9.92 12.28
C SER A 221 12.41 -9.35 12.27
N TYR A 222 12.06 -8.70 11.16
CA TYR A 222 10.75 -8.11 10.91
C TYR A 222 10.20 -8.58 9.56
N LEU A 223 8.87 -8.49 9.38
CA LEU A 223 8.22 -8.54 8.08
C LEU A 223 7.46 -7.25 7.85
N ALA A 224 7.62 -6.63 6.68
CA ALA A 224 6.70 -5.62 6.17
C ALA A 224 5.75 -6.25 5.15
N LEU A 225 4.49 -5.83 5.20
CA LEU A 225 3.45 -6.16 4.23
C LEU A 225 3.29 -4.99 3.28
N ILE A 226 3.45 -5.24 1.99
CA ILE A 226 3.33 -4.23 0.95
C ILE A 226 2.20 -4.64 0.03
N ASP A 227 1.22 -3.77 -0.16
CA ASP A 227 0.18 -3.94 -1.17
C ASP A 227 0.83 -3.80 -2.55
N GLU A 228 0.82 -4.88 -3.33
CA GLU A 228 1.56 -4.95 -4.60
C GLU A 228 1.08 -3.91 -5.61
N THR A 229 -0.21 -3.60 -5.59
CA THR A 229 -0.84 -2.73 -6.59
C THR A 229 -0.57 -1.25 -6.32
N SER A 230 -0.74 -0.83 -5.06
CA SER A 230 -0.51 0.56 -4.66
C SER A 230 0.96 0.83 -4.32
N GLY A 231 1.75 -0.22 -4.08
CA GLY A 231 3.14 -0.14 -3.64
C GLY A 231 3.31 0.40 -2.22
N ARG A 232 2.23 0.45 -1.44
CA ARG A 232 2.24 1.01 -0.08
C ARG A 232 2.48 -0.08 0.95
N GLU A 233 3.23 0.26 1.99
CA GLU A 233 3.25 -0.55 3.21
C GLU A 233 1.87 -0.51 3.88
N ILE A 234 1.33 -1.69 4.15
CA ILE A 234 0.02 -1.90 4.79
C ILE A 234 0.13 -2.54 6.17
N GLY A 235 1.33 -2.94 6.58
CA GLY A 235 1.59 -3.49 7.92
C GLY A 235 3.07 -3.80 8.13
N GLU A 236 3.47 -3.88 9.40
CA GLU A 236 4.79 -4.34 9.83
C GLU A 236 4.60 -5.22 11.06
N VAL A 237 5.35 -6.31 11.17
CA VAL A 237 5.37 -7.15 12.37
C VAL A 237 6.80 -7.50 12.75
N LYS A 238 7.02 -7.61 14.07
CA LYS A 238 8.23 -8.20 14.62
C LYS A 238 8.07 -9.71 14.72
N LEU A 239 9.07 -10.45 14.26
CA LEU A 239 9.05 -11.91 14.32
C LEU A 239 9.42 -12.42 15.72
N GLY A 240 8.46 -13.07 16.38
CA GLY A 240 8.61 -13.66 17.71
C GLY A 240 8.95 -15.15 17.67
N GLY A 241 9.48 -15.67 18.78
CA GLY A 241 9.80 -17.09 18.92
C GLY A 241 10.76 -17.33 20.08
N SER A 242 11.01 -18.59 20.41
CA SER A 242 12.03 -18.98 21.40
C SER A 242 12.95 -20.09 20.86
N PRO A 243 14.11 -19.74 20.25
CA PRO A 243 14.47 -18.39 19.78
C PRO A 243 13.57 -17.94 18.61
N GLY A 244 13.54 -16.64 18.32
CA GLY A 244 13.02 -16.11 17.05
C GLY A 244 14.14 -15.98 16.00
N PRO A 245 13.81 -15.76 14.72
CA PRO A 245 14.81 -15.52 13.68
C PRO A 245 15.51 -14.18 13.92
N ASN A 246 16.81 -14.14 13.64
CA ASN A 246 17.60 -12.91 13.61
C ASN A 246 18.08 -12.55 12.20
N HIS A 247 17.94 -13.47 11.24
CA HIS A 247 18.25 -13.24 9.83
C HIS A 247 17.16 -13.81 8.90
N ALA A 248 16.14 -13.01 8.57
CA ALA A 248 15.05 -13.42 7.69
C ALA A 248 15.46 -13.41 6.19
N GLY A 249 16.34 -14.34 5.82
CA GLY A 249 16.88 -14.41 4.45
C GLY A 249 15.94 -15.07 3.46
N GLY A 250 15.40 -16.25 3.77
CA GLY A 250 14.33 -16.87 3.00
C GLY A 250 12.95 -16.48 3.54
N VAL A 251 12.04 -16.05 2.66
CA VAL A 251 10.62 -15.85 2.99
C VAL A 251 9.78 -16.53 1.91
N SER A 252 8.82 -17.36 2.30
CA SER A 252 7.89 -17.99 1.36
C SER A 252 6.50 -18.09 1.96
N VAL A 253 5.48 -17.84 1.14
CA VAL A 253 4.07 -17.88 1.54
C VAL A 253 3.40 -19.10 0.88
N ASP A 254 2.65 -19.88 1.66
CA ASP A 254 1.87 -21.03 1.21
C ASP A 254 0.52 -21.07 1.95
N GLY A 255 -0.48 -20.45 1.33
CA GLY A 255 -1.78 -20.20 1.97
C GLY A 255 -1.59 -19.37 3.24
N ASP A 256 -2.12 -19.86 4.37
CA ASP A 256 -1.95 -19.16 5.66
C ASP A 256 -0.54 -19.34 6.26
N ASN A 257 0.32 -20.19 5.71
CA ASN A 257 1.67 -20.37 6.27
C ASN A 257 2.66 -19.39 5.66
N VAL A 258 3.33 -18.61 6.51
CA VAL A 258 4.52 -17.83 6.14
C VAL A 258 5.74 -18.52 6.74
N TYR A 259 6.60 -19.05 5.87
CA TYR A 259 7.86 -19.67 6.23
C TYR A 259 8.98 -18.64 6.16
N VAL A 260 9.67 -18.42 7.28
CA VAL A 260 10.86 -17.57 7.38
C VAL A 260 12.05 -18.45 7.70
N PHE A 261 13.15 -18.27 6.99
CA PHE A 261 14.35 -19.09 7.11
C PHE A 261 15.54 -18.26 7.59
N ASP A 262 16.28 -18.84 8.53
CA ASP A 262 17.49 -18.28 9.13
C ASP A 262 18.46 -19.44 9.38
N ASN A 263 19.55 -19.51 8.61
CA ASN A 263 20.71 -20.39 8.86
C ASN A 263 20.38 -21.85 9.25
N GLY A 264 19.61 -22.57 8.42
CA GLY A 264 19.25 -23.97 8.69
C GLY A 264 18.08 -24.16 9.65
N ALA A 265 17.34 -23.09 9.97
CA ALA A 265 16.12 -23.13 10.74
C ALA A 265 14.95 -22.52 9.95
N MET A 266 13.81 -23.21 10.00
CA MET A 266 12.52 -22.75 9.46
C MET A 266 11.60 -22.35 10.61
N TYR A 267 11.10 -21.11 10.54
CA TYR A 267 10.10 -20.54 11.44
C TYR A 267 8.79 -20.43 10.66
N THR A 268 7.68 -20.85 11.26
CA THR A 268 6.36 -20.81 10.62
C THR A 268 5.48 -19.81 11.35
N TYR A 269 4.89 -18.88 10.62
CA TYR A 269 3.92 -17.90 11.10
C TYR A 269 2.61 -18.03 10.34
N SER A 270 1.53 -17.51 10.91
CA SER A 270 0.22 -17.42 10.24
C SER A 270 0.10 -16.09 9.52
N MET A 271 -0.20 -16.11 8.21
CA MET A 271 -0.47 -14.90 7.42
C MET A 271 -1.64 -14.12 8.01
N THR A 272 -2.71 -14.81 8.42
CA THR A 272 -3.87 -14.21 9.10
C THR A 272 -3.45 -13.49 10.37
N ALA A 273 -2.57 -14.09 11.18
CA ALA A 273 -2.07 -13.45 12.40
C ALA A 273 -1.20 -12.23 12.08
N ILE A 274 -0.34 -12.33 11.06
CA ILE A 274 0.50 -11.22 10.60
C ILE A 274 -0.36 -10.04 10.12
N GLN A 275 -1.39 -10.29 9.30
CA GLN A 275 -2.31 -9.27 8.79
C GLN A 275 -3.20 -8.64 9.87
N SER A 276 -3.50 -9.40 10.94
CA SER A 276 -4.34 -8.92 12.05
C SER A 276 -3.56 -8.15 13.11
N ALA A 277 -2.23 -8.27 13.11
CA ALA A 277 -1.36 -7.64 14.10
C ALA A 277 -1.29 -6.11 13.88
N GLY A 278 -1.15 -5.36 14.97
CA GLY A 278 -0.83 -3.94 14.89
C GLY A 278 0.56 -3.71 14.30
N HIS A 279 0.79 -2.52 13.73
CA HIS A 279 2.09 -2.16 13.19
C HIS A 279 3.19 -2.26 14.27
N GLY A 280 4.26 -3.01 13.97
CA GLY A 280 5.38 -3.31 14.86
C GLY A 280 5.08 -4.35 15.95
N GLU A 281 3.86 -4.92 15.99
CA GLU A 281 3.48 -5.91 16.98
C GLU A 281 4.27 -7.22 16.78
N THR A 282 4.56 -7.91 17.89
CA THR A 282 5.27 -9.19 17.84
C THR A 282 4.30 -10.33 17.55
N VAL A 283 4.51 -11.02 16.44
CA VAL A 283 3.73 -12.21 16.08
C VAL A 283 4.48 -13.47 16.51
N PRO A 284 3.87 -14.36 17.32
CA PRO A 284 4.50 -15.61 17.71
C PRO A 284 4.56 -16.61 16.54
N GLN A 285 5.61 -17.42 16.52
CA GLN A 285 5.65 -18.62 15.69
C GLN A 285 4.46 -19.54 15.98
N SER A 286 3.98 -20.24 14.95
CA SER A 286 2.87 -21.19 15.03
C SER A 286 3.25 -22.52 15.70
N ASN A 287 4.55 -22.86 15.69
CA ASN A 287 5.08 -24.11 16.23
C ASN A 287 5.87 -23.86 17.52
N ASP A 288 6.03 -24.91 18.34
CA ASP A 288 6.90 -24.91 19.52
C ASP A 288 8.38 -24.97 19.12
N GLY A 289 8.88 -23.89 18.53
CA GLY A 289 10.27 -23.73 18.11
C GLY A 289 10.51 -23.91 16.60
N PRO A 290 11.69 -23.50 16.11
CA PRO A 290 12.07 -23.67 14.72
C PRO A 290 12.24 -25.13 14.34
N THR A 291 11.93 -25.44 13.09
CA THR A 291 12.23 -26.74 12.48
C THR A 291 13.61 -26.71 11.84
N LYS A 292 14.47 -27.68 12.15
CA LYS A 292 15.79 -27.79 11.53
C LYS A 292 15.69 -28.26 10.08
N VAL A 293 16.38 -27.56 9.19
CA VAL A 293 16.45 -27.82 7.75
C VAL A 293 17.89 -27.65 7.26
N ASP A 294 18.16 -28.07 6.03
CA ASP A 294 19.41 -27.75 5.33
C ASP A 294 19.16 -26.53 4.44
N GLY A 295 20.12 -25.61 4.36
CA GLY A 295 19.97 -24.34 3.64
C GLY A 295 19.12 -23.31 4.40
N GLY A 296 18.45 -22.43 3.67
CA GLY A 296 17.60 -21.36 4.21
C GLY A 296 18.11 -19.93 3.97
N SER A 297 19.17 -19.74 3.17
CA SER A 297 19.61 -18.40 2.75
C SER A 297 18.59 -17.71 1.85
N TYR A 298 17.90 -18.51 1.03
CA TYR A 298 16.79 -18.10 0.16
C TYR A 298 15.80 -19.26 0.04
N SER A 299 14.55 -18.98 -0.33
CA SER A 299 13.52 -20.02 -0.37
C SER A 299 12.45 -19.77 -1.41
N ALA A 300 11.82 -20.85 -1.87
CA ALA A 300 10.58 -20.81 -2.62
C ALA A 300 9.68 -22.00 -2.28
N VAL A 301 8.37 -21.81 -2.42
CA VAL A 301 7.38 -22.89 -2.45
C VAL A 301 6.77 -22.93 -3.85
N HIS A 302 6.75 -24.11 -4.45
CA HIS A 302 6.09 -24.33 -5.75
C HIS A 302 5.42 -25.71 -5.76
N GLY A 303 4.13 -25.73 -6.06
CA GLY A 303 3.29 -26.93 -5.91
C GLY A 303 3.38 -27.50 -4.49
N ASN A 304 3.73 -28.79 -4.37
CA ASN A 304 3.85 -29.47 -3.07
C ASN A 304 5.32 -29.59 -2.59
N LYS A 305 6.19 -28.67 -3.04
CA LYS A 305 7.64 -28.70 -2.77
C LYS A 305 8.12 -27.40 -2.14
N LEU A 306 9.09 -27.54 -1.25
CA LEU A 306 9.84 -26.45 -0.65
C LEU A 306 11.29 -26.51 -1.12
N TYR A 307 11.84 -25.37 -1.50
CA TYR A 307 13.15 -25.22 -2.10
C TYR A 307 13.98 -24.29 -1.24
N LEU A 308 15.11 -24.78 -0.69
CA LEU A 308 15.91 -24.06 0.29
C LEU A 308 17.36 -23.90 -0.16
N GLY A 309 17.76 -22.66 -0.37
CA GLY A 309 19.08 -22.27 -0.83
C GLY A 309 20.17 -22.31 0.22
N ASP A 310 21.38 -22.63 -0.19
CA ASP A 310 22.59 -22.63 0.61
C ASP A 310 23.63 -21.76 -0.10
N PHE A 311 23.69 -20.48 0.31
CA PHE A 311 24.53 -19.45 -0.31
C PHE A 311 26.01 -19.85 -0.33
N GLU A 312 26.51 -20.43 0.77
CA GLU A 312 27.92 -20.78 0.92
C GLU A 312 28.34 -22.02 0.11
N ASN A 313 27.39 -22.85 -0.29
CA ASN A 313 27.66 -24.14 -0.95
C ASN A 313 27.12 -24.23 -2.39
N ASP A 314 26.66 -23.12 -2.94
CA ASP A 314 26.14 -22.96 -4.32
C ASP A 314 25.16 -24.07 -4.71
N ARG A 315 24.21 -24.35 -3.81
CA ARG A 315 23.22 -25.40 -4.00
C ARG A 315 21.90 -25.05 -3.32
N MET A 316 20.87 -25.78 -3.72
CA MET A 316 19.53 -25.70 -3.16
C MET A 316 19.05 -27.11 -2.83
N TYR A 317 18.39 -27.27 -1.70
CA TYR A 317 17.80 -28.53 -1.25
C TYR A 317 16.30 -28.54 -1.54
N VAL A 318 15.80 -29.67 -2.04
CA VAL A 318 14.38 -29.85 -2.39
C VAL A 318 13.72 -30.73 -1.34
N TYR A 319 12.58 -30.28 -0.83
CA TYR A 319 11.75 -30.94 0.16
C TYR A 319 10.35 -31.22 -0.40
N GLU A 320 9.74 -32.31 0.04
CA GLU A 320 8.33 -32.65 -0.23
C GLU A 320 7.55 -32.77 1.09
N ARG A 321 6.25 -32.49 1.05
CA ARG A 321 5.37 -32.76 2.22
C ARG A 321 5.20 -34.27 2.41
N GLY A 322 5.73 -34.79 3.50
CA GLY A 322 5.56 -36.18 3.91
C GLY A 322 4.20 -36.46 4.56
N PRO A 323 3.91 -37.73 4.89
CA PRO A 323 2.70 -38.12 5.60
C PRO A 323 2.63 -37.43 6.97
N GLY A 324 1.67 -36.53 7.17
CA GLY A 324 1.56 -35.71 8.38
C GLY A 324 1.96 -34.24 8.22
N GLY A 325 2.36 -33.82 7.01
CA GLY A 325 2.60 -32.41 6.68
C GLY A 325 4.03 -31.91 6.92
N GLN A 326 4.92 -32.74 7.49
CA GLN A 326 6.33 -32.36 7.66
C GLN A 326 7.09 -32.33 6.32
N TRP A 327 8.05 -31.43 6.20
CA TRP A 327 8.96 -31.36 5.04
C TRP A 327 10.04 -32.43 5.13
N VAL A 328 10.19 -33.22 4.06
CA VAL A 328 11.19 -34.28 3.94
C VAL A 328 12.10 -33.98 2.77
N LYS A 329 13.41 -33.96 2.99
CA LYS A 329 14.40 -33.71 1.93
C LYS A 329 14.39 -34.86 0.91
N VAL A 330 14.24 -34.52 -0.36
CA VAL A 330 14.18 -35.47 -1.49
C VAL A 330 15.27 -35.26 -2.53
N GLY A 331 15.98 -34.13 -2.51
CA GLY A 331 17.03 -33.86 -3.51
C GLY A 331 17.86 -32.61 -3.24
N THR A 332 18.80 -32.39 -4.16
CA THR A 332 19.67 -31.21 -4.20
C THR A 332 19.85 -30.77 -5.66
N VAL A 333 19.91 -29.47 -5.90
CA VAL A 333 20.09 -28.83 -7.20
C VAL A 333 21.28 -27.85 -7.10
N PRO A 334 22.27 -27.90 -8.00
CA PRO A 334 23.31 -26.86 -8.06
C PRO A 334 22.71 -25.50 -8.45
N THR A 335 23.13 -24.42 -7.80
CA THR A 335 22.70 -23.05 -8.13
C THR A 335 23.85 -22.25 -8.73
N PRO A 336 23.57 -21.09 -9.35
CA PRO A 336 24.62 -20.13 -9.66
C PRO A 336 25.40 -19.75 -8.40
N ASN A 337 26.63 -19.29 -8.60
CA ASN A 337 27.41 -18.74 -7.50
C ASN A 337 26.69 -17.52 -6.93
N GLU A 338 26.82 -17.28 -5.62
CA GLU A 338 26.40 -16.03 -5.00
C GLU A 338 24.88 -15.79 -5.11
N THR A 339 24.10 -16.88 -5.16
CA THR A 339 22.63 -16.84 -5.28
C THR A 339 21.99 -16.32 -4.00
N GLN A 340 21.13 -15.30 -4.13
CA GLN A 340 20.43 -14.66 -3.01
C GLN A 340 18.91 -14.89 -3.03
N GLY A 341 18.36 -15.35 -4.15
CA GLY A 341 16.92 -15.56 -4.31
C GLY A 341 16.63 -16.62 -5.36
N VAL A 342 15.46 -17.26 -5.24
CA VAL A 342 14.98 -18.25 -6.21
C VAL A 342 13.48 -18.11 -6.45
N LEU A 343 13.10 -18.26 -7.70
CA LEU A 343 11.74 -18.54 -8.15
C LEU A 343 11.76 -19.91 -8.84
N VAL A 344 10.72 -20.71 -8.61
CA VAL A 344 10.56 -22.02 -9.25
C VAL A 344 9.34 -22.00 -10.13
N ARG A 345 9.50 -22.45 -11.37
CA ARG A 345 8.44 -22.60 -12.38
C ARG A 345 8.41 -24.04 -12.88
N ASP A 346 7.44 -24.37 -13.73
CA ASP A 346 7.34 -25.70 -14.31
C ASP A 346 8.45 -25.94 -15.35
N GLY A 347 9.53 -26.59 -14.91
CA GLY A 347 10.66 -27.00 -15.75
C GLY A 347 11.91 -26.14 -15.62
N GLU A 348 11.83 -25.01 -14.91
CA GLU A 348 12.92 -24.04 -14.79
C GLU A 348 12.95 -23.33 -13.43
N TYR A 349 14.13 -22.82 -13.10
CA TYR A 349 14.40 -21.96 -11.97
C TYR A 349 14.80 -20.57 -12.48
N VAL A 350 14.41 -19.52 -11.76
CA VAL A 350 15.05 -18.21 -11.92
C VAL A 350 15.80 -17.92 -10.62
N PHE A 351 17.03 -17.45 -10.73
CA PHE A 351 17.88 -17.10 -9.60
C PHE A 351 18.28 -15.64 -9.68
N SER A 352 18.25 -14.93 -8.55
CA SER A 352 18.98 -13.68 -8.38
C SER A 352 20.35 -13.96 -7.76
N THR A 353 21.37 -13.27 -8.25
CA THR A 353 22.75 -13.41 -7.77
C THR A 353 23.33 -12.05 -7.47
N SER A 354 23.97 -11.91 -6.32
CA SER A 354 24.71 -10.70 -5.98
C SER A 354 25.84 -10.99 -5.00
N TYR A 355 26.99 -10.34 -5.23
CA TYR A 355 28.17 -10.51 -4.40
C TYR A 355 28.81 -9.19 -4.02
N THR A 356 28.82 -8.93 -2.72
CA THR A 356 29.43 -7.78 -2.05
C THR A 356 28.84 -6.42 -2.41
N ARG A 357 29.17 -5.41 -1.59
CA ARG A 357 28.77 -4.01 -1.79
C ARG A 357 29.58 -3.24 -2.84
N HIS A 358 30.55 -3.88 -3.48
CA HIS A 358 31.52 -3.26 -4.39
C HIS A 358 31.38 -3.72 -5.83
N GLN A 359 30.31 -4.47 -6.14
CA GLN A 359 29.93 -4.76 -7.51
C GLN A 359 28.80 -3.81 -7.91
N ASP A 360 28.98 -3.12 -9.03
CA ASP A 360 28.00 -2.16 -9.53
C ASP A 360 26.65 -2.83 -9.87
N ASN A 361 26.66 -4.10 -10.28
CA ASN A 361 25.46 -4.78 -10.77
C ASN A 361 25.23 -6.11 -10.05
N SER A 362 23.98 -6.54 -10.02
CA SER A 362 23.59 -7.92 -9.71
C SER A 362 22.95 -8.56 -10.95
N SER A 363 22.49 -9.81 -10.89
CA SER A 363 21.95 -10.48 -12.08
C SER A 363 20.83 -11.47 -11.82
N LEU A 364 19.99 -11.70 -12.85
CA LEU A 364 19.10 -12.85 -12.93
C LEU A 364 19.66 -13.91 -13.88
N TYR A 365 19.43 -15.17 -13.53
CA TYR A 365 19.73 -16.34 -14.36
C TYR A 365 18.52 -17.25 -14.45
N VAL A 366 18.18 -17.70 -15.65
CA VAL A 366 17.27 -18.83 -15.86
C VAL A 366 18.09 -20.11 -15.88
N GLN A 367 17.64 -21.13 -15.17
CA GLN A 367 18.23 -22.46 -15.17
C GLN A 367 17.16 -23.52 -15.41
N ASP A 368 17.31 -24.30 -16.48
CA ASP A 368 16.48 -25.47 -16.73
C ASP A 368 16.69 -26.53 -15.63
N PHE A 369 15.71 -27.40 -15.39
CA PHE A 369 15.84 -28.47 -14.39
C PHE A 369 16.97 -29.48 -14.68
N ASP A 370 17.45 -29.56 -15.93
CA ASP A 370 18.61 -30.36 -16.32
C ASP A 370 19.96 -29.66 -16.09
N GLY A 371 19.94 -28.38 -15.68
CA GLY A 371 21.10 -27.59 -15.29
C GLY A 371 21.61 -26.61 -16.35
N ASN A 372 21.02 -26.53 -17.54
CA ASN A 372 21.39 -25.51 -18.53
C ASN A 372 21.05 -24.11 -18.02
N ARG A 373 21.96 -23.14 -18.19
CA ARG A 373 21.80 -21.75 -17.69
C ARG A 373 21.80 -20.74 -18.81
N SER A 374 20.99 -19.69 -18.66
CA SER A 374 21.02 -18.50 -19.50
C SER A 374 22.28 -17.67 -19.27
N GLY A 375 22.49 -16.66 -20.13
CA GLY A 375 23.36 -15.53 -19.78
C GLY A 375 22.73 -14.66 -18.68
N PRO A 376 23.52 -13.79 -18.03
CA PRO A 376 23.01 -12.89 -17.00
C PRO A 376 22.08 -11.83 -17.59
N TYR A 377 20.99 -11.54 -16.89
CA TYR A 377 20.22 -10.32 -17.06
C TYR A 377 20.62 -9.33 -15.96
N GLU A 378 21.16 -8.17 -16.32
CA GLU A 378 21.70 -7.22 -15.35
C GLU A 378 20.59 -6.51 -14.54
N LEU A 379 20.83 -6.40 -13.25
CA LEU A 379 19.98 -5.71 -12.27
C LEU A 379 20.79 -4.67 -11.47
N PRO A 380 20.10 -3.73 -10.78
CA PRO A 380 20.71 -2.94 -9.71
C PRO A 380 21.54 -3.78 -8.73
N SER A 381 22.54 -3.19 -8.08
CA SER A 381 23.40 -3.92 -7.14
C SER A 381 22.60 -4.51 -5.96
N MET A 382 23.12 -5.58 -5.36
CA MET A 382 22.56 -6.22 -4.16
C MET A 382 21.13 -6.77 -4.30
N SER A 383 20.79 -7.41 -5.43
CA SER A 383 19.52 -8.16 -5.52
C SER A 383 19.47 -9.30 -4.50
N GLN A 384 18.28 -9.50 -3.93
CA GLN A 384 18.00 -10.51 -2.90
C GLN A 384 16.80 -11.38 -3.32
N GLY A 385 15.77 -11.50 -2.47
CA GLY A 385 14.57 -12.26 -2.75
C GLY A 385 13.89 -11.85 -4.06
N ILE A 386 13.32 -12.84 -4.73
CA ILE A 386 12.56 -12.69 -5.98
C ILE A 386 11.23 -13.42 -5.90
N VAL A 387 10.20 -12.84 -6.49
CA VAL A 387 8.88 -13.46 -6.64
C VAL A 387 8.34 -13.17 -8.03
N GLU A 388 7.44 -14.02 -8.52
CA GLU A 388 6.68 -13.74 -9.74
C GLU A 388 5.33 -13.15 -9.37
N VAL A 389 5.03 -11.97 -9.90
CA VAL A 389 3.71 -11.35 -9.85
C VAL A 389 3.31 -10.96 -11.27
N ASP A 390 2.17 -11.48 -11.72
CA ASP A 390 1.55 -11.12 -13.00
C ASP A 390 2.49 -11.17 -14.22
N GLY A 391 3.30 -12.22 -14.31
CA GLY A 391 4.22 -12.42 -15.43
C GLY A 391 5.45 -11.51 -15.40
N GLU A 392 5.69 -10.86 -14.27
CA GLU A 392 6.87 -10.05 -13.98
C GLU A 392 7.58 -10.59 -12.75
N LEU A 393 8.90 -10.50 -12.77
CA LEU A 393 9.72 -10.78 -11.60
C LEU A 393 9.87 -9.53 -10.77
N ILE A 394 9.42 -9.60 -9.52
CA ILE A 394 9.68 -8.57 -8.53
C ILE A 394 10.94 -8.94 -7.75
N VAL A 395 11.89 -8.02 -7.69
CA VAL A 395 13.18 -8.22 -7.02
C VAL A 395 13.37 -7.15 -5.95
N THR A 396 13.80 -7.56 -4.75
CA THR A 396 14.17 -6.64 -3.65
C THR A 396 15.69 -6.48 -3.53
N TYR A 397 16.12 -5.42 -2.84
CA TYR A 397 17.53 -4.99 -2.79
C TYR A 397 17.96 -4.57 -1.39
N GLU A 398 19.12 -5.06 -0.94
CA GLU A 398 19.74 -4.63 0.32
C GLU A 398 20.30 -3.20 0.27
N SER A 399 20.56 -2.70 -0.93
CA SER A 399 21.35 -1.49 -1.16
C SER A 399 20.71 -0.20 -0.64
N GLY A 400 19.45 -0.23 -0.17
CA GLY A 400 18.81 0.90 0.50
C GLY A 400 19.05 0.99 2.02
N ALA A 401 19.67 -0.01 2.63
CA ALA A 401 19.86 -0.05 4.10
C ALA A 401 21.03 0.82 4.59
N GLU A 402 20.90 1.35 5.82
CA GLU A 402 21.91 2.21 6.49
C GLU A 402 23.32 1.61 6.44
N LYS A 403 23.45 0.30 6.58
CA LYS A 403 24.74 -0.42 6.53
C LYS A 403 25.55 -0.16 5.24
N PHE A 404 24.91 0.35 4.20
CA PHE A 404 25.47 0.61 2.89
C PHE A 404 25.43 2.10 2.49
N ASP A 405 25.03 2.99 3.40
CA ASP A 405 25.00 4.44 3.19
C ASP A 405 26.40 5.07 3.11
N SER A 406 27.41 4.36 3.60
CA SER A 406 28.78 4.82 3.74
C SER A 406 29.81 3.75 3.33
N PRO A 407 30.95 4.17 2.75
CA PRO A 407 32.03 3.25 2.40
C PRO A 407 32.63 2.65 3.68
N SER A 408 32.59 1.31 3.83
CA SER A 408 33.08 0.63 5.03
C SER A 408 34.51 1.05 5.38
N GLY A 409 34.74 1.40 6.66
CA GLY A 409 35.97 2.03 7.17
C GLY A 409 37.27 1.22 7.09
N TRP A 410 37.33 0.09 6.38
CA TRP A 410 38.56 -0.66 6.15
C TRP A 410 39.11 -0.44 4.74
N ASN A 411 39.36 0.82 4.39
CA ASN A 411 39.91 1.17 3.08
C ASN A 411 41.35 1.71 3.21
N LEU A 412 42.33 0.87 2.81
CA LEU A 412 43.68 1.31 2.46
C LEU A 412 43.67 2.35 1.30
N GLY A 413 42.53 2.55 0.62
CA GLY A 413 42.30 3.58 -0.39
C GLY A 413 42.36 5.03 0.11
N LYS A 414 42.21 5.28 1.42
CA LYS A 414 42.34 6.64 2.00
C LYS A 414 43.74 7.23 1.85
N LEU A 415 44.75 6.38 1.60
CA LEU A 415 46.12 6.81 1.31
C LEU A 415 46.31 7.33 -0.14
N TRP A 416 45.37 7.03 -1.04
CA TRP A 416 45.45 7.31 -2.48
C TRP A 416 44.32 8.21 -3.02
N GLY A 417 43.46 8.76 -2.15
CA GLY A 417 42.50 9.79 -2.53
C GLY A 417 41.32 9.32 -3.38
N VAL A 418 40.89 8.06 -3.22
CA VAL A 418 39.66 7.55 -3.83
C VAL A 418 38.62 7.32 -2.72
N ASP A 419 37.80 8.33 -2.45
CA ASP A 419 36.56 8.18 -1.69
C ASP A 419 35.51 7.61 -2.65
N ASP A 420 35.44 6.29 -2.82
CA ASP A 420 34.55 5.68 -3.82
C ASP A 420 33.13 5.50 -3.29
N TYR A 421 32.39 6.61 -3.23
CA TYR A 421 30.92 6.58 -3.20
C TYR A 421 30.34 6.13 -4.56
N ARG A 422 31.15 6.13 -5.63
CA ARG A 422 30.65 5.93 -7.02
C ARG A 422 30.16 4.52 -7.27
N ASP A 423 30.56 3.55 -6.46
CA ASP A 423 30.21 2.14 -6.64
C ASP A 423 28.93 1.74 -5.84
N LEU A 424 28.41 2.63 -4.99
CA LEU A 424 27.24 2.34 -4.16
C LEU A 424 25.95 2.75 -4.89
N TRP A 425 25.25 1.76 -5.47
CA TRP A 425 23.95 1.95 -6.11
C TRP A 425 22.82 1.77 -5.10
N ALA A 426 22.47 2.85 -4.38
CA ALA A 426 21.32 2.88 -3.48
C ALA A 426 20.01 2.69 -4.26
N ASN A 427 19.34 1.54 -4.11
CA ASN A 427 18.05 1.32 -4.76
C ASN A 427 16.92 1.27 -3.72
N PRO A 428 16.13 2.35 -3.58
CA PRO A 428 15.00 2.38 -2.64
C PRO A 428 13.78 1.62 -3.15
N TYR A 429 13.77 1.17 -4.41
CA TYR A 429 12.64 0.50 -5.03
C TYR A 429 12.95 -0.96 -5.29
N MET A 430 11.92 -1.80 -5.18
CA MET A 430 11.93 -3.08 -5.89
C MET A 430 11.98 -2.82 -7.39
N THR A 431 12.35 -3.82 -8.19
CA THR A 431 12.23 -3.75 -9.65
C THR A 431 11.22 -4.76 -10.15
N ARG A 432 10.67 -4.52 -11.35
CA ARG A 432 9.77 -5.42 -12.08
C ARG A 432 10.40 -5.75 -13.42
N THR A 433 10.71 -7.02 -13.67
CA THR A 433 11.28 -7.48 -14.95
C THR A 433 10.29 -8.43 -15.63
N PRO A 434 9.75 -8.09 -16.83
CA PRO A 434 8.88 -9.00 -17.55
C PRO A 434 9.56 -10.34 -17.84
N LEU A 435 8.86 -11.46 -17.66
CA LEU A 435 9.37 -12.81 -17.94
C LEU A 435 9.92 -12.96 -19.37
N SER A 436 9.37 -12.21 -20.33
CA SER A 436 9.82 -12.22 -21.72
C SER A 436 11.25 -11.71 -21.90
N GLU A 437 11.74 -10.83 -21.02
CA GLU A 437 13.14 -10.37 -21.03
C GLU A 437 14.11 -11.52 -20.72
N LEU A 438 13.64 -12.54 -20.01
CA LEU A 438 14.36 -13.77 -19.71
C LEU A 438 14.06 -14.91 -20.69
N GLY A 439 13.23 -14.67 -21.71
CA GLY A 439 12.82 -15.68 -22.69
C GLY A 439 11.73 -16.64 -22.22
N LEU A 440 11.03 -16.34 -21.13
CA LEU A 440 10.02 -17.20 -20.51
C LEU A 440 8.58 -16.91 -21.01
N LYS A 441 7.67 -17.90 -20.91
CA LYS A 441 6.24 -17.81 -21.31
C LYS A 441 5.30 -18.10 -20.13
N GLY A 442 4.16 -17.41 -19.98
CA GLY A 442 3.15 -17.71 -18.94
C GLY A 442 2.22 -18.89 -19.31
N ASP A 443 1.66 -19.59 -18.30
CA ASP A 443 0.64 -20.65 -18.42
C ASP A 443 -0.77 -20.12 -18.03
N PHE A 444 -1.83 -20.45 -18.79
CA PHE A 444 -3.23 -20.07 -18.44
C PHE A 444 -4.36 -20.94 -19.04
N GLU A 445 -5.49 -20.99 -18.32
CA GLU A 445 -6.81 -21.57 -18.65
C GLU A 445 -7.89 -20.46 -18.68
N VAL A 446 -8.84 -20.49 -19.61
CA VAL A 446 -9.89 -19.44 -19.78
C VAL A 446 -11.25 -20.01 -20.20
N ASP A 447 -12.33 -19.55 -19.56
CA ASP A 447 -13.73 -19.67 -20.02
C ASP A 447 -14.28 -18.28 -20.47
N PRO A 448 -14.32 -17.98 -21.78
CA PRO A 448 -14.65 -16.64 -22.29
C PRO A 448 -16.05 -16.09 -21.91
N PRO A 449 -17.14 -16.87 -21.85
CA PRO A 449 -18.42 -16.45 -21.30
C PRO A 449 -18.36 -15.78 -19.93
N THR A 450 -17.56 -16.32 -19.00
CA THR A 450 -17.47 -15.82 -17.62
C THR A 450 -16.81 -14.43 -17.55
N LEU A 451 -15.88 -14.13 -18.46
CA LEU A 451 -15.27 -12.79 -18.59
C LEU A 451 -16.30 -11.73 -18.99
N LYS A 452 -17.28 -12.09 -19.84
CA LYS A 452 -18.35 -11.19 -20.25
C LYS A 452 -19.30 -10.88 -19.09
N GLU A 453 -19.62 -11.89 -18.30
CA GLU A 453 -20.48 -11.76 -17.13
C GLU A 453 -19.85 -10.85 -16.07
N ALA A 454 -18.58 -11.08 -15.75
CA ALA A 454 -17.80 -10.21 -14.87
C ALA A 454 -17.76 -8.76 -15.38
N GLY A 455 -17.58 -8.57 -16.69
CA GLY A 455 -17.58 -7.25 -17.33
C GLY A 455 -18.91 -6.52 -17.16
N GLY A 456 -20.04 -7.23 -17.27
CA GLY A 456 -21.37 -6.67 -17.03
C GLY A 456 -21.57 -6.18 -15.59
N LEU A 457 -21.10 -6.97 -14.60
CA LEU A 457 -21.20 -6.58 -13.19
C LEU A 457 -20.34 -5.36 -12.85
N VAL A 458 -19.13 -5.27 -13.40
CA VAL A 458 -18.26 -4.09 -13.23
C VAL A 458 -18.89 -2.86 -13.90
N ASP A 459 -19.47 -2.98 -15.09
CA ASP A 459 -20.13 -1.87 -15.80
C ASP A 459 -21.37 -1.34 -15.04
N ASP A 460 -22.16 -2.25 -14.45
CA ASP A 460 -23.30 -1.91 -13.60
C ASP A 460 -22.85 -1.13 -12.34
N ALA A 461 -21.77 -1.56 -11.70
CA ALA A 461 -21.20 -0.87 -10.56
C ALA A 461 -20.62 0.50 -10.95
N ALA A 462 -19.97 0.62 -12.10
CA ALA A 462 -19.46 1.89 -12.63
C ALA A 462 -20.60 2.91 -12.89
N SER A 463 -21.72 2.44 -13.47
CA SER A 463 -22.92 3.25 -13.68
C SER A 463 -23.51 3.79 -12.38
N ARG A 464 -23.52 2.99 -11.31
CA ARG A 464 -23.93 3.42 -9.96
C ARG A 464 -22.97 4.50 -9.41
N LEU A 465 -21.66 4.35 -9.60
CA LEU A 465 -20.65 5.32 -9.15
C LEU A 465 -20.72 6.66 -9.90
N ILE A 466 -21.13 6.69 -11.17
CA ILE A 466 -21.35 7.95 -11.91
C ILE A 466 -22.41 8.79 -11.22
N THR A 467 -23.55 8.18 -10.89
CA THR A 467 -24.66 8.87 -10.20
C THR A 467 -24.25 9.33 -8.80
N LEU A 468 -23.46 8.49 -8.12
CA LEU A 468 -22.91 8.81 -6.80
C LEU A 468 -21.94 10.00 -6.86
N THR A 469 -21.06 10.05 -7.85
CA THR A 469 -20.09 11.13 -8.04
C THR A 469 -20.79 12.49 -8.11
N GLN A 470 -21.91 12.57 -8.82
CA GLN A 470 -22.72 13.78 -8.89
C GLN A 470 -23.34 14.16 -7.54
N SER A 471 -23.80 13.17 -6.78
CA SER A 471 -24.37 13.38 -5.44
C SER A 471 -23.33 13.88 -4.44
N VAL A 472 -22.14 13.26 -4.40
CA VAL A 472 -21.03 13.67 -3.53
C VAL A 472 -20.54 15.06 -3.91
N ARG A 473 -20.32 15.34 -5.20
CA ARG A 473 -19.89 16.67 -5.66
C ARG A 473 -20.93 17.76 -5.41
N GLY A 474 -22.20 17.39 -5.37
CA GLY A 474 -23.31 18.25 -5.04
C GLY A 474 -23.39 18.61 -3.56
N ALA A 475 -22.82 17.79 -2.68
CA ALA A 475 -22.73 18.10 -1.26
C ALA A 475 -21.77 19.27 -1.07
N LYS A 476 -22.31 20.41 -0.61
CA LYS A 476 -21.53 21.63 -0.42
C LYS A 476 -21.99 22.36 0.82
N VAL A 477 -21.03 22.66 1.68
CA VAL A 477 -21.30 23.32 2.95
C VAL A 477 -20.87 24.78 2.82
N PRO A 478 -21.82 25.73 2.76
CA PRO A 478 -21.47 27.14 2.66
C PRO A 478 -20.87 27.62 3.98
N GLN A 479 -19.84 28.46 3.93
CA GLN A 479 -19.24 29.05 5.14
C GLN A 479 -20.28 29.71 6.05
N ALA A 480 -21.31 30.33 5.44
CA ALA A 480 -22.36 31.02 6.16
C ALA A 480 -23.18 30.09 7.05
N ALA A 481 -23.20 28.77 6.78
CA ALA A 481 -23.92 27.81 7.60
C ALA A 481 -23.37 27.71 9.04
N PHE A 482 -22.12 28.14 9.28
CA PHE A 482 -21.50 28.13 10.61
C PHE A 482 -21.61 29.49 11.34
N GLY A 483 -22.24 30.49 10.73
CA GLY A 483 -22.28 31.87 11.26
C GLY A 483 -20.98 32.66 11.02
N ASP A 484 -20.99 33.95 11.35
CA ASP A 484 -19.84 34.86 11.25
C ASP A 484 -18.90 34.69 12.47
N VAL A 485 -18.21 33.56 12.52
CA VAL A 485 -17.28 33.17 13.60
C VAL A 485 -15.88 32.85 13.06
N PRO A 486 -14.82 32.95 13.89
CA PRO A 486 -13.47 32.55 13.50
C PRO A 486 -13.42 31.09 13.00
N HIS A 487 -12.54 30.81 12.03
CA HIS A 487 -12.31 29.48 11.44
C HIS A 487 -13.48 28.84 10.66
N ALA A 488 -14.66 29.47 10.58
CA ALA A 488 -15.77 28.99 9.77
C ALA A 488 -15.39 28.81 8.28
N ASN A 489 -14.72 29.81 7.70
CA ASN A 489 -14.29 29.76 6.30
C ASN A 489 -13.24 28.66 6.06
N THR A 490 -12.23 28.55 6.93
CA THR A 490 -11.17 27.54 6.81
C THR A 490 -11.75 26.13 6.87
N PHE A 491 -12.56 25.84 7.90
CA PHE A 491 -13.18 24.53 8.05
C PHE A 491 -14.12 24.18 6.89
N ALA A 492 -14.97 25.13 6.46
CA ALA A 492 -15.84 24.92 5.31
C ALA A 492 -15.03 24.64 4.03
N THR A 493 -13.90 25.34 3.85
CA THR A 493 -13.01 25.11 2.71
C THR A 493 -12.39 23.72 2.77
N THR A 494 -11.85 23.30 3.92
CA THR A 494 -11.24 21.98 4.10
C THR A 494 -12.22 20.86 3.83
N VAL A 495 -13.43 20.93 4.40
CA VAL A 495 -14.46 19.90 4.15
C VAL A 495 -14.89 19.88 2.69
N ASN A 496 -15.11 21.05 2.06
CA ASN A 496 -15.49 21.09 0.64
C ASN A 496 -14.36 20.56 -0.27
N THR A 497 -13.10 20.81 0.07
CA THR A 497 -11.94 20.24 -0.64
C THR A 497 -11.92 18.73 -0.49
N MET A 498 -12.14 18.21 0.71
CA MET A 498 -12.20 16.77 0.96
C MET A 498 -13.35 16.10 0.19
N ILE A 499 -14.53 16.71 0.16
CA ILE A 499 -15.68 16.25 -0.64
C ILE A 499 -15.36 16.28 -2.15
N ALA A 500 -14.70 17.34 -2.62
CA ALA A 500 -14.30 17.46 -4.02
C ALA A 500 -13.27 16.38 -4.40
N ASN A 501 -12.26 16.18 -3.57
CA ASN A 501 -11.24 15.14 -3.76
C ASN A 501 -11.86 13.74 -3.75
N ALA A 502 -12.83 13.48 -2.86
CA ALA A 502 -13.58 12.24 -2.86
C ALA A 502 -14.37 12.06 -4.17
N ALA A 503 -15.08 13.08 -4.64
CA ALA A 503 -15.80 13.02 -5.91
C ALA A 503 -14.88 12.84 -7.12
N ASP A 504 -13.68 13.41 -7.10
CA ASP A 504 -12.69 13.24 -8.16
C ASP A 504 -12.07 11.84 -8.12
N SER A 505 -11.79 11.31 -6.93
CA SER A 505 -11.38 9.91 -6.71
C SER A 505 -12.43 8.92 -7.23
N LEU A 506 -13.73 9.16 -7.00
CA LEU A 506 -14.80 8.34 -7.57
C LEU A 506 -14.83 8.36 -9.10
N ARG A 507 -14.57 9.52 -9.72
CA ARG A 507 -14.49 9.63 -11.19
C ARG A 507 -13.30 8.87 -11.75
N THR A 508 -12.16 8.91 -11.07
CA THR A 508 -10.99 8.10 -11.41
C THR A 508 -11.33 6.62 -11.27
N GLY A 509 -12.01 6.21 -10.20
CA GLY A 509 -12.52 4.84 -10.01
C GLY A 509 -13.42 4.38 -11.16
N VAL A 510 -14.39 5.21 -11.60
CA VAL A 510 -15.23 4.92 -12.78
C VAL A 510 -14.39 4.71 -14.04
N THR A 511 -13.38 5.57 -14.26
CA THR A 511 -12.48 5.44 -15.42
C THR A 511 -11.72 4.12 -15.39
N ALA A 512 -11.20 3.74 -14.22
CA ALA A 512 -10.47 2.49 -14.02
C ALA A 512 -11.39 1.26 -14.16
N MET A 513 -12.64 1.34 -13.70
CA MET A 513 -13.64 0.28 -13.91
C MET A 513 -13.96 0.08 -15.39
N ASN A 514 -14.18 1.17 -16.15
CA ASN A 514 -14.41 1.08 -17.58
C ASN A 514 -13.20 0.48 -18.33
N ALA A 515 -11.98 0.78 -17.87
CA ALA A 515 -10.78 0.15 -18.39
C ALA A 515 -10.73 -1.36 -18.08
N ALA A 516 -11.12 -1.77 -16.87
CA ALA A 516 -11.22 -3.18 -16.49
C ALA A 516 -12.25 -3.94 -17.36
N VAL A 517 -13.42 -3.34 -17.63
CA VAL A 517 -14.42 -3.90 -18.56
C VAL A 517 -13.85 -4.07 -19.97
N THR A 518 -13.15 -3.05 -20.47
CA THR A 518 -12.51 -3.09 -21.80
C THR A 518 -11.47 -4.21 -21.88
N LEU A 519 -10.69 -4.42 -20.81
CA LEU A 519 -9.70 -5.50 -20.73
C LEU A 519 -10.37 -6.87 -20.73
N LEU A 520 -11.42 -7.08 -19.94
CA LEU A 520 -12.18 -8.34 -19.94
C LEU A 520 -12.72 -8.68 -21.33
N ASP A 521 -13.30 -7.70 -22.03
CA ASP A 521 -13.81 -7.90 -23.40
C ASP A 521 -12.69 -8.17 -24.42
N GLY A 522 -11.56 -7.49 -24.27
CA GLY A 522 -10.36 -7.71 -25.08
C GLY A 522 -9.78 -9.11 -24.90
N SER A 523 -9.62 -9.55 -23.65
CA SER A 523 -9.18 -10.90 -23.28
C SER A 523 -10.14 -11.93 -23.86
N ARG A 524 -11.45 -11.81 -23.59
CA ARG A 524 -12.48 -12.68 -24.15
C ARG A 524 -12.38 -12.81 -25.68
N SER A 525 -12.27 -11.69 -26.39
CA SER A 525 -12.17 -11.67 -27.85
C SER A 525 -10.92 -12.39 -28.36
N THR A 526 -9.80 -12.28 -27.64
CA THR A 526 -8.53 -12.91 -27.99
C THR A 526 -8.59 -14.42 -27.81
N TYR A 527 -9.16 -14.89 -26.70
CA TYR A 527 -9.31 -16.32 -26.43
C TYR A 527 -10.28 -17.01 -27.38
N VAL A 528 -11.45 -16.40 -27.66
CA VAL A 528 -12.42 -16.93 -28.64
C VAL A 528 -11.79 -17.06 -30.04
N LYS A 529 -11.03 -16.05 -30.49
CA LYS A 529 -10.34 -16.11 -31.80
C LYS A 529 -9.27 -17.20 -31.85
N THR A 530 -8.58 -17.43 -30.74
CA THR A 530 -7.52 -18.45 -30.67
C THR A 530 -8.13 -19.85 -30.74
N ASP A 531 -9.20 -20.10 -30.01
CA ASP A 531 -9.96 -21.36 -30.05
C ASP A 531 -10.56 -21.62 -31.44
N ASP A 532 -11.09 -20.60 -32.10
CA ASP A 532 -11.63 -20.71 -33.46
C ASP A 532 -10.53 -21.06 -34.49
N VAL A 533 -9.34 -20.46 -34.38
CA VAL A 533 -8.19 -20.74 -35.27
C VAL A 533 -7.64 -22.15 -35.03
N VAL A 534 -7.50 -22.57 -33.76
CA VAL A 534 -7.09 -23.94 -33.40
C VAL A 534 -8.12 -24.96 -33.88
N GLY A 535 -9.41 -24.68 -33.68
CA GLY A 535 -10.52 -25.52 -34.13
C GLY A 535 -10.59 -25.66 -35.65
N GLN A 536 -10.34 -24.59 -36.41
CA GLN A 536 -10.25 -24.64 -37.87
C GLN A 536 -9.01 -25.42 -38.35
N GLY A 537 -7.86 -25.25 -37.70
CA GLY A 537 -6.64 -25.99 -37.99
C GLY A 537 -6.74 -27.50 -37.73
N MET A 538 -7.49 -27.90 -36.69
CA MET A 538 -7.76 -29.32 -36.41
C MET A 538 -8.77 -29.92 -37.40
N ARG A 539 -9.80 -29.17 -37.81
CA ARG A 539 -10.77 -29.63 -38.84
C ARG A 539 -10.14 -29.74 -40.23
N ALA A 540 -9.16 -28.91 -40.56
CA ALA A 540 -8.40 -28.99 -41.82
C ALA A 540 -7.40 -30.17 -41.87
N ARG A 541 -7.16 -30.85 -40.75
CA ARG A 541 -6.23 -31.98 -40.61
C ARG A 541 -6.90 -33.35 -40.40
N GLN A 542 -8.24 -33.41 -40.39
CA GLN A 542 -8.95 -34.69 -40.43
C GLN A 542 -9.14 -35.13 -41.90
N PRO A 543 -8.77 -36.38 -42.26
CA PRO A 543 -8.76 -36.88 -43.64
C PRO A 543 -10.14 -37.02 -44.28
#